data_AF-A0AAD8ZR69-F1
#
_entry.id   AF-A0AAD8ZR69-F1
#
_cell.length_a   1.000
_cell.length_b   1.000
_cell.length_c   1.000
_cell.angle_alpha   90.00
_cell.angle_beta   90.00
_cell.angle_gamma   90.00
#
_symmetry.space_group_name_H-M   'P 1'
#
loop_
_entity.id
_entity.type
_entity.pdbx_description
1 polymer ?
#
loop_
_entity_poly.entity_id
_entity_poly.type
_entity_poly.pdbx_seq_one_letter_code
_entity_poly.pdbx_strand_id
1 'polypeptide(L)'
;MLHFQSRPTASRVVCWEAVLRGDGLYIEIPHEPLPEGSKESFASLLEFAEEHLKVASVFVCFYKSREDRAKMVRTFSFLGFEIVSPGHSQVPPRPDVFFMAYNFDRDSSDED
;
A
#
# COMPACT_ATOMS: atom_id res chain seq x y z
N MET A 1 5.00 13.54 4.78
CA MET A 1 4.98 12.80 3.51
C MET A 1 6.34 12.14 3.37
N LEU A 2 6.36 10.82 3.19
CA LEU A 2 7.54 10.00 2.97
C LEU A 2 7.63 9.68 1.47
N HIS A 3 8.83 9.78 0.90
CA HIS A 3 9.10 9.32 -0.45
C HIS A 3 9.93 8.05 -0.35
N PHE A 4 9.37 6.91 -0.74
CA PHE A 4 10.12 5.67 -0.79
C PHE A 4 10.67 5.49 -2.20
N GLN A 5 11.99 5.45 -2.32
CA GLN A 5 12.67 5.26 -3.59
C GLN A 5 13.39 3.91 -3.56
N SER A 6 12.99 3.00 -4.43
CA SER A 6 13.72 1.76 -4.64
C SER A 6 14.41 1.74 -6.01
N ARG A 7 15.54 1.04 -6.08
CA ARG A 7 16.28 0.78 -7.32
C ARG A 7 16.34 -0.73 -7.57
N PRO A 8 15.30 -1.32 -8.19
CA PRO A 8 15.28 -2.75 -8.47
C PRO A 8 16.38 -3.16 -9.46
N THR A 9 16.80 -2.25 -10.35
CA THR A 9 17.93 -2.45 -11.27
C THR A 9 18.77 -1.17 -11.39
N ALA A 10 20.01 -1.30 -11.89
CA ALA A 10 20.98 -0.20 -11.96
C ALA A 10 20.50 1.02 -12.78
N SER A 11 19.53 0.84 -13.67
CA SER A 11 18.99 1.89 -14.54
C SER A 11 17.57 2.32 -14.20
N ARG A 12 16.94 1.75 -13.17
CA ARG A 12 15.51 1.96 -12.91
C ARG A 12 15.24 2.37 -11.47
N VAL A 13 14.47 3.43 -11.34
CA VAL A 13 14.02 3.98 -10.06
C VAL A 13 12.51 3.84 -10.01
N VAL A 14 12.01 3.25 -8.93
CA VAL A 14 10.58 3.24 -8.61
C VAL A 14 10.39 4.12 -7.38
N CYS A 15 9.50 5.10 -7.50
CA CYS A 15 9.16 6.02 -6.42
C CYS A 15 7.73 5.75 -5.97
N TRP A 16 7.53 5.67 -4.66
CA TRP A 16 6.23 5.56 -4.03
C TRP A 16 6.01 6.75 -3.12
N GLU A 17 4.88 7.42 -3.29
CA GLU A 17 4.44 8.47 -2.39
C GLU A 17 3.67 7.83 -1.24
N ALA A 18 4.19 8.01 -0.02
CA ALA A 18 3.61 7.44 1.17
C ALA A 18 3.44 8.47 2.28
N VAL A 19 2.49 8.23 3.18
CA VAL A 19 2.28 9.03 4.37
C VAL A 19 2.19 8.09 5.55
N LEU A 20 3.08 8.25 6.52
CA LEU A 20 2.98 7.57 7.80
C LEU A 20 2.03 8.36 8.71
N ARG A 21 1.00 7.71 9.24
CA ARG A 21 0.02 8.31 10.15
C ARG A 21 -0.42 7.30 11.21
N GLY A 22 -0.05 7.56 12.47
CA GLY A 22 -0.21 6.57 13.54
C GLY A 22 0.51 5.28 13.17
N ASP A 23 -0.16 4.15 13.37
CA ASP A 23 0.38 2.82 13.04
C ASP A 23 0.04 2.38 11.60
N GLY A 24 -0.26 3.34 10.71
CA GLY A 24 -0.65 3.08 9.32
C GLY A 24 0.26 3.77 8.32
N LEU A 25 0.74 3.04 7.32
CA LEU A 25 1.43 3.61 6.15
C LEU A 25 0.47 3.70 4.97
N TYR A 26 0.22 4.88 4.44
CA TYR A 26 -0.70 5.12 3.32
C TYR A 26 0.09 5.38 2.05
N ILE A 27 -0.14 4.61 0.99
CA ILE A 27 0.60 4.68 -0.27
C ILE A 27 -0.37 5.04 -1.39
N GLU A 28 -0.07 6.12 -2.10
CA GLU A 28 -0.84 6.51 -3.28
C GLU A 28 -0.29 5.78 -4.52
N ILE A 29 -1.16 5.07 -5.23
CA ILE A 29 -0.79 4.36 -6.46
C ILE A 29 -0.95 5.32 -7.64
N PRO A 30 0.13 5.62 -8.37
CA PRO A 30 0.13 6.61 -9.45
C PRO A 30 -0.81 6.19 -10.59
N HIS A 31 -1.41 7.17 -11.27
CA HIS A 31 -2.31 6.95 -12.42
C HIS A 31 -1.62 6.23 -13.57
N GLU A 32 -0.34 6.49 -13.73
CA GLU A 32 0.51 5.89 -14.73
C GLU A 32 0.67 4.38 -14.52
N PRO A 33 0.91 3.60 -15.59
CA PRO A 33 1.30 2.21 -15.45
C PRO A 33 2.53 2.09 -14.56
N LEU A 34 2.47 1.18 -13.60
CA LEU A 34 3.61 0.91 -12.73
C LEU A 34 4.80 0.41 -13.57
N PRO A 35 6.01 0.94 -13.34
CA PRO A 35 7.19 0.54 -14.08
C PRO A 35 7.54 -0.94 -13.83
N GLU A 36 8.23 -1.56 -14.76
CA GLU A 36 8.76 -2.91 -14.58
C GLU A 36 9.73 -2.95 -13.37
N GLY A 37 9.53 -3.91 -12.46
CA GLY A 37 10.21 -3.95 -11.16
C GLY A 37 9.37 -3.38 -10.00
N SER A 38 8.17 -2.88 -10.28
CA SER A 38 7.29 -2.33 -9.22
C SER A 38 6.86 -3.38 -8.20
N LYS A 39 6.74 -4.65 -8.58
CA LYS A 39 6.35 -5.72 -7.67
C LYS A 39 7.42 -5.94 -6.60
N GLU A 40 8.67 -6.07 -7.03
CA GLU A 40 9.84 -6.25 -6.16
C GLU A 40 10.06 -5.00 -5.32
N SER A 41 9.93 -3.82 -5.93
CA SER A 41 9.96 -2.53 -5.22
C SER A 41 8.91 -2.43 -4.12
N PHE A 42 7.67 -2.85 -4.41
CA PHE A 42 6.57 -2.80 -3.46
C PHE A 42 6.75 -3.83 -2.34
N ALA A 43 7.27 -5.02 -2.64
CA ALA A 43 7.61 -6.01 -1.62
C ALA A 43 8.66 -5.47 -0.64
N SER A 44 9.75 -4.87 -1.13
CA SER A 44 10.75 -4.22 -0.27
C SER A 44 10.19 -3.04 0.53
N LEU A 45 9.16 -2.35 0.00
CA LEU A 45 8.46 -1.31 0.74
C LEU A 45 7.68 -1.92 1.92
N LEU A 46 6.97 -3.03 1.71
CA LEU A 46 6.25 -3.73 2.79
C LEU A 46 7.21 -4.21 3.88
N GLU A 47 8.32 -4.85 3.50
CA GLU A 47 9.37 -5.27 4.44
C GLU A 47 9.91 -4.07 5.25
N PHE A 48 10.18 -2.93 4.58
CA PHE A 48 10.62 -1.72 5.26
C PHE A 48 9.54 -1.17 6.22
N ALA A 49 8.27 -1.21 5.81
CA ALA A 49 7.17 -0.76 6.65
C ALA A 49 7.03 -1.61 7.93
N GLU A 50 7.23 -2.92 7.81
CA GLU A 50 7.18 -3.86 8.93
C GLU A 50 8.39 -3.72 9.85
N GLU A 51 9.60 -3.88 9.31
CA GLU A 51 10.82 -3.99 10.12
C GLU A 51 11.28 -2.63 10.69
N HIS A 52 11.20 -1.58 9.87
CA HIS A 52 11.79 -0.27 10.19
C HIS A 52 10.75 0.71 10.70
N LEU A 53 9.60 0.81 10.04
CA LEU A 53 8.53 1.71 10.46
C LEU A 53 7.65 1.09 11.55
N LYS A 54 7.65 -0.24 11.70
CA LYS A 54 6.87 -0.98 12.69
C LYS A 54 5.38 -0.62 12.68
N VAL A 55 4.85 -0.38 11.48
CA VAL A 55 3.43 -0.07 11.31
C VAL A 55 2.62 -1.36 11.49
N ALA A 56 1.38 -1.23 11.97
CA ALA A 56 0.47 -2.37 12.06
C ALA A 56 -0.17 -2.68 10.71
N SER A 57 -0.40 -1.64 9.90
CA SER A 57 -1.13 -1.76 8.64
C SER A 57 -0.53 -0.90 7.53
N VAL A 58 -0.62 -1.38 6.30
CA VAL A 58 -0.32 -0.64 5.07
C VAL A 58 -1.61 -0.45 4.30
N PHE A 59 -1.91 0.78 3.92
CA PHE A 59 -3.05 1.16 3.11
C PHE A 59 -2.56 1.58 1.72
N VAL A 60 -3.16 1.04 0.67
CA VAL A 60 -2.99 1.55 -0.69
C VAL A 60 -4.23 2.30 -1.12
N CYS A 61 -4.06 3.40 -1.84
CA CYS A 61 -5.17 4.15 -2.41
C CYS A 61 -4.97 4.51 -3.88
N PHE A 62 -6.07 4.50 -4.64
CA PHE A 62 -6.10 4.90 -6.05
C PHE A 62 -7.46 5.48 -6.41
N TYR A 63 -7.49 6.38 -7.40
CA TYR A 63 -8.72 7.04 -7.82
C TYR A 63 -9.76 6.05 -8.38
N LYS A 64 -11.03 6.25 -8.02
CA LYS A 64 -12.14 5.41 -8.50
C LYS A 64 -12.44 5.58 -9.99
N SER A 65 -12.03 6.71 -10.57
CA SER A 65 -12.22 7.06 -11.99
C SER A 65 -11.33 6.27 -12.95
N ARG A 66 -10.39 5.47 -12.43
CA ARG A 66 -9.48 4.66 -13.24
C ARG A 66 -10.20 3.54 -13.99
N GLU A 67 -9.87 3.39 -15.27
CA GLU A 67 -10.39 2.28 -16.09
C GLU A 67 -9.82 0.92 -15.66
N ASP A 68 -8.59 0.90 -15.14
CA ASP A 68 -7.89 -0.32 -14.68
C ASP A 68 -8.18 -0.69 -13.22
N ARG A 69 -9.18 -0.05 -12.59
CA ARG A 69 -9.57 -0.26 -11.18
C ARG A 69 -9.73 -1.74 -10.82
N ALA A 70 -10.45 -2.50 -11.65
CA ALA A 70 -10.70 -3.92 -11.39
C ALA A 70 -9.41 -4.75 -11.41
N LYS A 71 -8.45 -4.38 -12.25
CA LYS A 71 -7.12 -5.00 -12.32
C LYS A 71 -6.33 -4.67 -11.06
N MET A 72 -6.32 -3.40 -10.64
CA MET A 72 -5.64 -2.97 -9.41
C MET A 72 -6.17 -3.70 -8.17
N VAL A 73 -7.49 -3.73 -7.98
CA VAL A 73 -8.11 -4.47 -6.86
C VAL A 73 -7.66 -5.93 -6.88
N ARG A 74 -7.74 -6.59 -8.04
CA ARG A 74 -7.30 -7.98 -8.16
C ARG A 74 -5.83 -8.16 -7.83
N THR A 75 -4.95 -7.29 -8.33
CA THR A 75 -3.51 -7.34 -8.08
C THR A 75 -3.20 -7.23 -6.59
N PHE A 76 -3.77 -6.25 -5.90
CA PHE A 76 -3.53 -6.05 -4.47
C PHE A 76 -4.19 -7.14 -3.62
N SER A 77 -5.36 -7.64 -4.00
CA SER A 77 -5.96 -8.80 -3.32
C SER A 77 -5.10 -10.06 -3.44
N PHE A 78 -4.40 -10.28 -4.55
CA PHE A 78 -3.42 -11.36 -4.65
C PHE A 78 -2.20 -11.18 -3.73
N LEU A 79 -1.90 -9.94 -3.34
CA LEU A 79 -0.86 -9.62 -2.35
C LEU A 79 -1.36 -9.68 -0.90
N GLY A 80 -2.63 -10.06 -0.69
CA GLY A 80 -3.25 -10.13 0.64
C GLY A 80 -3.94 -8.84 1.10
N PHE A 81 -4.09 -7.84 0.23
CA PHE A 81 -4.83 -6.62 0.58
C PHE A 81 -6.34 -6.83 0.50
N GLU A 82 -7.04 -6.32 1.49
CA GLU A 82 -8.49 -6.37 1.59
C GLU A 82 -9.11 -4.99 1.33
N ILE A 83 -10.34 -4.99 0.80
CA ILE A 83 -11.05 -3.73 0.51
C ILE A 83 -11.47 -3.09 1.83
N VAL A 84 -11.16 -1.81 2.01
CA VAL A 84 -11.59 -1.07 3.20
C VAL A 84 -12.94 -0.39 2.94
N SER A 85 -13.90 -0.64 3.83
CA SER A 85 -15.21 0.00 3.78
C SER A 85 -15.09 1.52 3.96
N PRO A 86 -15.81 2.33 3.14
CA PRO A 86 -15.90 3.77 3.36
C PRO A 86 -16.43 4.07 4.77
N GLY A 87 -15.76 4.99 5.49
CA GLY A 87 -16.11 5.31 6.88
C GLY A 87 -15.29 4.55 7.94
N HIS A 88 -14.30 3.75 7.53
CA HIS A 88 -13.32 3.19 8.45
C HIS A 88 -12.55 4.29 9.18
N SER A 89 -12.39 4.18 10.50
CA SER A 89 -11.80 5.23 11.36
C SER A 89 -10.39 5.68 10.95
N GLN A 90 -9.62 4.76 10.36
CA GLN A 90 -8.26 5.02 9.87
C GLN A 90 -8.22 5.66 8.47
N VAL A 91 -9.29 5.57 7.68
CA VAL A 91 -9.31 6.07 6.30
C VAL A 91 -9.83 7.51 6.24
N PRO A 92 -9.09 8.45 5.62
CA PRO A 92 -9.57 9.82 5.47
C PRO A 92 -10.83 9.86 4.60
N PRO A 93 -11.76 10.81 4.83
CA PRO A 93 -12.99 10.95 4.05
C PRO A 93 -12.68 11.49 2.65
N ARG A 94 -12.20 10.61 1.77
CA ARG A 94 -11.87 10.86 0.37
C ARG A 94 -12.78 9.99 -0.51
N PRO A 95 -13.99 10.47 -0.88
CA PRO A 95 -14.95 9.67 -1.63
C PRO A 95 -14.51 9.38 -3.07
N ASP A 96 -13.54 10.15 -3.58
CA ASP A 96 -12.94 10.08 -4.91
C ASP A 96 -11.94 8.93 -5.07
N VAL A 97 -11.41 8.39 -3.97
CA VAL A 97 -10.39 7.32 -4.00
C VAL A 97 -10.91 6.04 -3.35
N PHE A 98 -10.33 4.93 -3.78
CA PHE A 98 -10.56 3.58 -3.29
C PHE A 98 -9.41 3.20 -2.36
N PHE A 99 -9.70 2.51 -1.26
CA PHE A 99 -8.70 2.08 -0.29
C PHE A 99 -8.69 0.56 -0.16
N MET A 100 -7.49 0.00 -0.05
CA MET A 100 -7.27 -1.39 0.36
C MET A 100 -6.23 -1.41 1.47
N ALA A 101 -6.34 -2.35 2.41
CA ALA A 101 -5.45 -2.48 3.56
C ALA A 101 -4.79 -3.86 3.59
N TYR A 102 -3.54 -3.87 4.02
CA TYR A 102 -2.77 -5.05 4.37
C TYR A 102 -2.39 -4.89 5.84
N ASN A 103 -2.77 -5.84 6.67
CA ASN A 103 -2.38 -5.86 8.08
C ASN A 103 -1.21 -6.82 8.21
N PHE A 104 -0.15 -6.40 8.89
CA PHE A 104 0.92 -7.33 9.25
C PHE A 104 0.38 -8.27 10.32
N ASP A 105 0.59 -9.57 10.14
CA ASP A 105 0.31 -10.58 11.16
C ASP A 105 1.26 -10.33 12.33
N ARG A 106 0.82 -9.51 13.28
CA ARG A 106 1.40 -9.53 14.62
C ARG A 106 0.86 -10.83 15.21
N ASP A 107 1.73 -11.82 15.43
CA ASP A 107 1.40 -13.07 16.13
C ASP A 107 0.22 -12.80 17.07
N SER A 108 -0.96 -13.31 16.72
CA SER A 108 -2.01 -13.44 17.74
C SER A 108 -1.43 -14.46 18.69
N SER A 109 -0.73 -13.96 19.72
CA SER A 109 -0.56 -14.68 20.96
C SER A 109 -1.96 -14.75 21.56
N ASP A 110 -2.82 -15.58 20.96
CA ASP A 110 -3.93 -16.20 21.64
C ASP A 110 -3.27 -17.17 22.64
N GLU A 111 -2.82 -16.61 23.76
CA GLU A 111 -2.61 -17.36 24.98
C GLU A 111 -3.98 -17.85 25.47
N ASP A 112 -4.20 -19.16 25.41
CA ASP A 112 -4.96 -19.90 26.42
C ASP A 112 -4.42 -21.34 26.53
#